data_AF-A0A9E5KFA3-F1
#
_entry.id   AF-A0A9E5KFA3-F1
#
_cell.length_a   1.000
_cell.length_b   1.000
_cell.length_c   1.000
_cell.angle_alpha   90.00
_cell.angle_beta   90.00
_cell.angle_gamma   90.00
#
_symmetry.space_group_name_H-M   'P 1'
#
loop_
_entity.id
_entity.type
_entity.pdbx_description
1 polymer ?
#
loop_
_entity_poly.entity_id
_entity_poly.type
_entity_poly.pdbx_seq_one_letter_code
_entity_poly.pdbx_strand_id
1 'polypeptide(L)'
;QGFRRGSQYANQTESCGPTNTGASSTAYSNNFALTGAWQPKKAGGIVPSLNLGWGYSALAQSNLVNSQIPGVNTAANIGAAQSWTAALQWADAFGKGNSAGMAVGQPQFATSLRNGRTPQDGNFAWEWWYKFKVSDNISITPAIFYLSRPYGQFTQPGQSNNVFGGLVQTQFRF
;
A
#
# COMPACT_ATOMS: atom_id res chain seq x y z
N GLN A 1 10.85 9.99 -16.16
CA GLN A 1 10.87 10.16 -14.69
C GLN A 1 10.11 8.99 -14.09
N GLY A 2 10.75 8.20 -13.24
CA GLY A 2 10.09 7.04 -12.61
C GLY A 2 9.28 7.51 -11.41
N PHE A 3 7.96 7.34 -11.46
CA PHE A 3 7.11 7.49 -10.28
C PHE A 3 7.53 6.43 -9.26
N ARG A 4 7.84 6.84 -8.02
CA ARG A 4 8.00 5.91 -6.91
C ARG A 4 6.63 5.29 -6.66
N ARG A 5 6.46 4.04 -7.04
CA ARG A 5 5.28 3.24 -6.72
C ARG A 5 5.43 2.84 -5.25
N GLY A 6 4.45 3.20 -4.41
CA GLY A 6 4.48 2.93 -2.98
C GLY A 6 4.79 1.47 -2.68
N SER A 7 5.55 1.23 -1.62
CA SER A 7 5.84 -0.11 -1.13
C SER A 7 4.54 -0.81 -0.76
N GLN A 8 4.16 -1.82 -1.54
CA GLN A 8 3.10 -2.73 -1.14
C GLN A 8 3.69 -3.75 -0.18
N TYR A 9 3.34 -3.63 1.10
CA TYR A 9 3.47 -4.74 2.04
C TYR A 9 2.28 -5.66 1.80
N ALA A 10 2.49 -6.72 1.02
CA ALA A 10 1.57 -7.85 0.94
C ALA A 10 2.14 -8.97 1.81
N ASN A 11 1.76 -9.02 3.09
CA ASN A 11 1.96 -10.26 3.84
C ASN A 11 0.81 -11.20 3.50
N GLN A 12 0.92 -11.88 2.37
CA GLN A 12 0.08 -13.03 2.06
C GLN A 12 0.83 -14.30 2.47
N THR A 13 0.89 -14.57 3.77
CA THR A 13 1.24 -15.91 4.26
C THR A 13 0.02 -16.83 4.10
N GLU A 14 -0.35 -17.13 2.86
CA GLU A 14 -1.20 -18.28 2.57
C GLU A 14 -0.25 -19.45 2.27
N SER A 15 -0.12 -20.38 3.22
CA SER A 15 0.63 -21.62 3.00
C SER A 15 -0.14 -22.47 1.98
N CYS A 16 0.49 -22.79 0.84
CA CYS A 16 -0.01 -23.79 -0.12
C CYS A 16 0.12 -25.23 0.41
N GLY A 17 -0.06 -25.44 1.72
CA GLY A 17 -0.07 -26.74 2.38
C GLY A 17 -1.43 -27.00 3.03
N PRO A 18 -1.82 -28.27 3.28
CA PRO A 18 -3.05 -28.61 3.95
C PRO A 18 -2.96 -28.17 5.41
N THR A 19 -3.22 -26.90 5.68
CA THR A 19 -3.40 -26.41 7.04
C THR A 19 -4.85 -26.67 7.44
N ASN A 20 -5.05 -27.17 8.65
CA ASN A 20 -6.35 -27.40 9.31
C ASN A 20 -7.08 -26.06 9.60
N THR A 21 -7.13 -25.15 8.62
CA THR A 21 -7.78 -23.83 8.68
C THR A 21 -9.13 -23.83 7.98
N GLY A 22 -9.64 -25.01 7.59
CA GLY A 22 -10.96 -25.14 6.99
C GLY A 22 -11.03 -24.65 5.55
N ALA A 23 -9.94 -24.66 4.78
CA ALA A 23 -9.91 -24.15 3.41
C ALA A 23 -9.17 -25.12 2.46
N SER A 24 -9.81 -25.52 1.36
CA SER A 24 -9.25 -26.46 0.38
C SER A 24 -8.12 -25.80 -0.41
N SER A 25 -7.06 -26.55 -0.70
CA SER A 25 -5.76 -26.11 -1.26
C SER A 25 -5.79 -25.42 -2.64
N THR A 26 -6.97 -25.13 -3.20
CA THR A 26 -7.13 -24.42 -4.47
C THR A 26 -7.80 -23.07 -4.24
N ALA A 27 -6.99 -22.02 -4.21
CA ALA A 27 -7.44 -20.63 -4.21
C ALA A 27 -7.22 -20.01 -5.60
N TYR A 28 -8.24 -19.32 -6.09
CA TYR A 28 -8.22 -18.54 -7.33
C TYR A 28 -8.37 -17.07 -6.97
N SER A 29 -7.68 -16.21 -7.72
CA SER A 29 -7.87 -14.76 -7.59
C SER A 29 -8.15 -14.14 -8.94
N ASN A 30 -9.14 -13.24 -8.97
CA ASN A 30 -9.40 -12.36 -10.10
C ASN A 30 -9.06 -10.95 -9.66
N ASN A 31 -8.12 -10.33 -10.36
CA ASN A 31 -7.55 -9.05 -9.96
C ASN A 31 -7.65 -8.05 -11.11
N PHE A 32 -7.98 -6.82 -10.80
CA PHE A 32 -7.88 -5.71 -11.74
C PHE A 32 -7.38 -4.46 -11.03
N ALA A 33 -6.75 -3.58 -11.80
CA ALA A 33 -6.23 -2.32 -11.29
C ALA A 33 -6.40 -1.21 -12.32
N LEU A 34 -6.65 -0.01 -11.80
CA LEU A 34 -6.70 1.21 -12.57
C LEU A 34 -5.64 2.17 -12.02
N THR A 35 -4.87 2.78 -12.91
CA THR A 35 -3.90 3.81 -12.53
C THR A 35 -4.04 5.01 -13.44
N GLY A 36 -3.88 6.20 -12.87
CA GLY A 36 -3.98 7.47 -13.57
C GLY A 36 -2.82 8.35 -13.16
N ALA A 37 -2.15 8.97 -14.13
CA ALA A 37 -1.08 9.90 -13.86
C ALA A 37 -1.29 11.18 -14.68
N TRP A 38 -1.02 12.31 -14.05
CA TRP A 38 -1.08 13.62 -14.66
C TRP A 38 0.09 14.47 -14.21
N GLN A 39 0.62 15.30 -15.10
CA GLN A 39 1.69 16.24 -14.77
C GLN A 39 1.46 17.58 -15.47
N PRO A 40 1.81 18.71 -14.83
CA PRO A 40 1.76 20.01 -15.47
C PRO A 40 2.79 20.09 -16.61
N LYS A 41 2.47 20.87 -17.65
CA LYS A 41 3.36 21.08 -18.81
C LYS A 41 4.65 21.82 -18.44
N LYS A 42 4.61 22.69 -17.44
CA LYS A 42 5.77 23.44 -16.93
C LYS A 42 6.12 22.91 -15.54
N ALA A 43 7.37 22.50 -15.36
CA ALA A 43 7.94 22.17 -14.05
C ALA A 43 8.27 23.45 -13.26
N GLY A 44 8.35 23.34 -11.93
CA GLY A 44 8.82 24.42 -11.04
C GLY A 44 7.79 25.44 -10.59
N GLY A 45 6.49 25.13 -10.74
CA GLY A 45 5.40 25.90 -10.12
C GLY A 45 4.87 25.27 -8.83
N ILE A 46 3.86 25.90 -8.23
CA ILE A 46 3.15 25.38 -7.04
C ILE A 46 2.28 24.14 -7.32
N VAL A 47 2.07 23.82 -8.60
CA VAL A 47 1.19 22.73 -9.04
C VAL A 47 1.99 21.42 -9.10
N PRO A 48 1.65 20.41 -8.29
CA PRO A 48 2.31 19.11 -8.34
C PRO A 48 1.84 18.29 -9.54
N SER A 49 2.64 17.29 -9.92
CA SER A 49 2.13 16.14 -10.65
C SER A 49 1.34 15.22 -9.70
N LEU A 50 0.38 14.49 -10.27
CA LEU A 50 -0.54 13.61 -9.57
C LEU A 50 -0.39 12.18 -10.11
N ASN A 51 -0.40 11.21 -9.20
CA ASN A 51 -0.51 9.80 -9.53
C ASN A 51 -1.53 9.14 -8.60
N LEU A 52 -2.50 8.47 -9.20
CA LEU A 52 -3.57 7.75 -8.52
C LEU A 52 -3.52 6.29 -8.92
N GLY A 53 -3.81 5.41 -7.97
CA GLY A 53 -3.96 3.98 -8.22
C GLY A 53 -5.09 3.41 -7.39
N TRP A 54 -5.82 2.47 -7.96
CA TRP A 54 -6.80 1.65 -7.27
C TRP A 54 -6.70 0.22 -7.80
N GLY A 55 -6.81 -0.75 -6.90
CA GLY A 55 -6.74 -2.16 -7.21
C GLY A 55 -7.83 -2.91 -6.46
N TYR A 56 -8.36 -3.94 -7.10
CA TYR A 56 -9.35 -4.83 -6.54
C TYR A 56 -8.96 -6.27 -6.81
N SER A 57 -9.13 -7.12 -5.80
CA SER A 57 -8.84 -8.55 -5.81
C SER A 57 -10.03 -9.31 -5.25
N ALA A 58 -10.69 -10.12 -6.08
CA ALA A 58 -11.67 -11.11 -5.62
C ALA A 58 -10.97 -12.46 -5.43
N LEU A 59 -11.13 -13.05 -4.25
CA LEU A 59 -10.52 -14.33 -3.86
C LEU A 59 -11.60 -15.41 -3.79
N ALA A 60 -11.60 -16.32 -4.76
CA ALA A 60 -12.46 -17.50 -4.77
C ALA A 60 -11.69 -18.71 -4.26
N GLN A 61 -12.29 -19.53 -3.39
CA GLN A 61 -11.69 -20.78 -2.93
C GLN A 61 -12.75 -21.87 -2.99
N SER A 62 -12.37 -23.04 -3.52
CA SER A 62 -13.34 -24.01 -4.03
C SER A 62 -14.19 -24.66 -2.95
N ASN A 63 -13.70 -24.82 -1.72
CA ASN A 63 -14.44 -25.43 -0.62
C ASN A 63 -13.87 -25.03 0.75
N LEU A 64 -14.75 -24.79 1.73
CA LEU A 64 -14.37 -24.82 3.13
C LEU A 64 -14.23 -26.29 3.56
N VAL A 65 -13.05 -26.69 4.04
CA VAL A 65 -12.87 -28.02 4.65
C VAL A 65 -13.63 -28.00 5.99
N ASN A 66 -14.46 -29.01 6.24
CA ASN A 66 -15.32 -29.15 7.44
C ASN A 66 -16.50 -28.19 7.62
N SER A 67 -16.93 -27.43 6.59
CA SER A 67 -18.00 -26.40 6.75
C SER A 67 -17.74 -25.40 7.89
N GLN A 68 -16.51 -25.35 8.41
CA GLN A 68 -16.15 -24.43 9.48
C GLN A 68 -15.92 -23.06 8.87
N ILE A 69 -16.72 -22.12 9.32
CA ILE A 69 -16.60 -20.71 8.97
C ILE A 69 -15.26 -20.19 9.54
N PRO A 70 -14.29 -19.76 8.71
CA PRO A 70 -13.02 -19.24 9.21
C PRO A 70 -13.24 -18.02 10.13
N GLY A 71 -12.36 -17.88 11.12
CA GLY A 71 -12.37 -16.74 12.03
C GLY A 71 -12.22 -15.41 11.29
N VAL A 72 -12.67 -14.32 11.90
CA VAL A 72 -12.57 -12.97 11.32
C VAL A 72 -11.12 -12.62 10.95
N ASN A 73 -10.15 -13.03 11.77
CA ASN A 73 -8.73 -12.71 11.57
C ASN A 73 -7.97 -13.86 10.87
N THR A 74 -8.62 -14.58 9.96
CA THR A 74 -8.00 -15.68 9.20
C THR A 74 -7.88 -15.27 7.73
N ALA A 75 -6.71 -15.48 7.12
CA ALA A 75 -6.46 -15.11 5.72
C ALA A 75 -7.44 -15.80 4.75
N ALA A 76 -7.71 -17.09 4.99
CA ALA A 76 -8.71 -17.87 4.28
C ALA A 76 -10.17 -17.36 4.42
N ASN A 77 -10.43 -16.36 5.28
CA ASN A 77 -11.74 -15.73 5.36
C ASN A 77 -11.88 -14.53 4.42
N ILE A 78 -10.80 -14.01 3.83
CA ILE A 78 -10.86 -12.82 2.97
C ILE A 78 -11.52 -13.23 1.64
N GLY A 79 -12.68 -12.62 1.35
CA GLY A 79 -13.41 -12.84 0.10
C GLY A 79 -13.00 -11.86 -1.01
N ALA A 80 -12.73 -10.62 -0.63
CA ALA A 80 -12.20 -9.61 -1.53
C ALA A 80 -11.36 -8.60 -0.78
N ALA A 81 -10.38 -8.03 -1.47
CA ALA A 81 -9.52 -6.97 -0.96
C ALA A 81 -9.38 -5.84 -1.98
N GLN A 82 -9.11 -4.65 -1.48
CA GLN A 82 -8.84 -3.47 -2.29
C GLN A 82 -7.56 -2.79 -1.85
N SER A 83 -7.00 -1.96 -2.72
CA SER A 83 -5.91 -1.04 -2.36
C SER A 83 -6.07 0.25 -3.14
N TRP A 84 -5.58 1.35 -2.59
CA TRP A 84 -5.52 2.60 -3.34
C TRP A 84 -4.36 3.46 -2.90
N THR A 85 -3.93 4.35 -3.80
CA THR A 85 -2.88 5.31 -3.55
C THR A 85 -3.17 6.62 -4.25
N ALA A 86 -2.81 7.71 -3.61
CA ALA A 86 -2.75 9.04 -4.17
C ALA A 86 -1.40 9.65 -3.82
N ALA A 87 -0.65 10.03 -4.86
CA ALA A 87 0.68 10.59 -4.73
C ALA A 87 0.78 11.92 -5.47
N LEU A 88 1.43 12.88 -4.83
CA LEU A 88 1.74 14.19 -5.35
C LEU A 88 3.25 14.37 -5.41
N GLN A 89 3.73 15.01 -6.46
CA GLN A 89 5.13 15.35 -6.59
C GLN A 89 5.33 16.75 -7.17
N TRP A 90 6.07 17.58 -6.45
CA TRP A 90 6.49 18.91 -6.90
C TRP A 90 7.89 18.83 -7.50
N ALA A 91 8.02 19.27 -8.74
CA ALA A 91 9.31 19.51 -9.37
C ALA A 91 9.82 20.91 -9.03
N ASP A 92 11.12 21.06 -8.79
CA ASP A 92 11.80 22.30 -8.39
C ASP A 92 11.19 22.97 -7.14
N ALA A 93 10.71 22.16 -6.20
CA ALA A 93 10.12 22.64 -4.95
C ALA A 93 11.15 23.45 -4.15
N PHE A 94 10.85 24.72 -3.86
CA PHE A 94 11.70 25.65 -3.09
C PHE A 94 13.15 25.83 -3.61
N GLY A 95 13.46 25.33 -4.80
CA GLY A 95 14.79 25.41 -5.39
C GLY A 95 14.94 24.57 -6.65
N LYS A 96 15.70 25.08 -7.63
CA LYS A 96 15.93 24.40 -8.91
C LYS A 96 16.65 23.07 -8.70
N GLY A 97 16.13 22.00 -9.29
CA GLY A 97 16.66 20.64 -9.18
C GLY A 97 16.23 19.89 -7.92
N ASN A 98 15.58 20.56 -6.97
CA ASN A 98 14.96 19.90 -5.82
C ASN A 98 13.63 19.27 -6.23
N SER A 99 13.15 18.35 -5.41
CA SER A 99 11.79 17.82 -5.57
C SER A 99 11.21 17.49 -4.22
N ALA A 100 9.90 17.62 -4.09
CA ALA A 100 9.17 17.21 -2.91
C ALA A 100 8.07 16.25 -3.32
N GLY A 101 7.62 15.40 -2.41
CA GLY A 101 6.47 14.58 -2.67
C GLY A 101 5.79 14.08 -1.41
N MET A 102 4.57 13.63 -1.63
CA MET A 102 3.72 13.01 -0.62
C MET A 102 2.98 11.85 -1.28
N ALA A 103 2.79 10.76 -0.55
CA ALA A 103 1.91 9.69 -0.98
C ALA A 103 1.08 9.18 0.18
N VAL A 104 -0.23 9.09 0.00
CA VAL A 104 -1.16 8.49 0.96
C VAL A 104 -1.93 7.36 0.29
N GLY A 105 -2.31 6.37 1.04
CA GLY A 105 -3.12 5.28 0.52
C GLY A 105 -3.51 4.29 1.59
N GLN A 106 -4.31 3.33 1.16
CA GLN A 106 -4.50 2.10 1.91
C GLN A 106 -3.77 0.99 1.15
N PRO A 107 -2.76 0.35 1.78
CA PRO A 107 -2.27 -0.95 1.34
C PRO A 107 -3.44 -1.95 1.27
N GLN A 108 -3.21 -3.16 0.77
CA GLN A 108 -4.29 -4.13 0.61
C GLN A 108 -5.12 -4.26 1.90
N PHE A 109 -6.43 -4.01 1.81
CA PHE A 109 -7.38 -4.09 2.91
C PHE A 109 -8.57 -4.97 2.55
N ALA A 110 -9.03 -5.79 3.49
CA ALA A 110 -10.20 -6.65 3.28
C ALA A 110 -11.49 -5.82 3.14
N THR A 111 -12.26 -6.08 2.08
CA THR A 111 -13.55 -5.40 1.81
C THR A 111 -14.74 -6.34 1.93
N SER A 112 -14.51 -7.65 1.88
CA SER A 112 -15.50 -8.65 2.23
C SER A 112 -14.85 -9.84 2.91
N LEU A 113 -15.59 -10.44 3.85
CA LEU A 113 -15.25 -11.72 4.45
C LEU A 113 -16.24 -12.77 3.96
N ARG A 114 -15.76 -13.99 3.74
CA ARG A 114 -16.56 -15.13 3.27
C ARG A 114 -17.62 -15.54 4.29
N ASN A 115 -17.39 -15.24 5.57
CA ASN A 115 -18.34 -15.48 6.64
C ASN A 115 -19.44 -14.41 6.80
N GLY A 116 -19.49 -13.41 5.91
CA GLY A 116 -20.49 -12.34 5.93
C GLY A 116 -20.33 -11.32 7.06
N ARG A 117 -19.29 -11.45 7.91
CA ARG A 117 -18.98 -10.44 8.93
C ARG A 117 -18.27 -9.24 8.30
N THR A 118 -18.40 -8.09 8.93
CA THR A 118 -17.72 -6.87 8.52
C THR A 118 -16.20 -7.01 8.69
N PRO A 119 -15.39 -6.76 7.65
CA PRO A 119 -13.95 -6.63 7.80
C PRO A 119 -13.56 -5.55 8.81
N GLN A 120 -12.47 -5.77 9.53
CA GLN A 120 -11.86 -4.84 10.49
C GLN A 120 -10.51 -4.33 9.96
N ASP A 121 -10.50 -3.91 8.69
CA ASP A 121 -9.29 -3.54 7.96
C ASP A 121 -9.29 -2.06 7.58
N GLY A 122 -8.73 -1.24 8.47
CA GLY A 122 -8.61 0.21 8.31
C GLY A 122 -7.15 0.67 8.29
N ASN A 123 -6.27 -0.09 7.62
CA ASN A 123 -4.87 0.27 7.49
C ASN A 123 -4.69 1.50 6.59
N PHE A 124 -3.69 2.33 6.90
CA PHE A 124 -3.29 3.45 6.04
C PHE A 124 -1.78 3.55 6.02
N ALA A 125 -1.24 4.00 4.88
CA ALA A 125 0.16 4.35 4.72
C ALA A 125 0.25 5.79 4.21
N TRP A 126 1.14 6.57 4.82
CA TRP A 126 1.41 7.95 4.43
C TRP A 126 2.90 8.21 4.45
N GLU A 127 3.40 8.93 3.44
CA GLU A 127 4.81 9.33 3.34
C GLU A 127 4.91 10.78 2.88
N TRP A 128 5.90 11.50 3.41
CA TRP A 128 6.41 12.76 2.91
C TRP A 128 7.90 12.66 2.69
N TRP A 129 8.39 13.26 1.62
CA TRP A 129 9.82 13.33 1.33
C TRP A 129 10.20 14.63 0.66
N TYR A 130 11.45 15.01 0.84
CA TYR A 130 12.05 16.13 0.14
C TYR A 130 13.45 15.76 -0.31
N LYS A 131 13.72 15.92 -1.60
CA LYS A 131 15.02 15.69 -2.21
C LYS A 131 15.73 17.02 -2.41
N PHE A 132 16.80 17.21 -1.63
CA PHE A 132 17.78 18.27 -1.80
C PHE A 132 18.83 17.83 -2.83
N LYS A 133 18.99 18.59 -3.90
CA LYS A 133 20.10 18.41 -4.84
C LYS A 133 21.31 19.19 -4.32
N VAL A 134 22.33 18.47 -3.84
CA VAL A 134 23.56 19.09 -3.31
C VAL A 134 24.49 19.47 -4.46
N SER A 135 24.60 18.60 -5.46
CA SER A 135 25.33 18.85 -6.72
C SER A 135 24.68 18.08 -7.87
N ASP A 136 25.25 18.14 -9.09
CA ASP A 136 24.76 17.36 -10.23
C ASP A 136 24.83 15.85 -10.02
N ASN A 137 25.73 15.42 -9.13
CA ASN A 137 26.05 14.02 -8.87
C ASN A 137 25.55 13.54 -7.50
N ILE A 138 25.21 14.46 -6.59
CA ILE A 138 24.88 14.15 -5.20
C ILE A 138 23.49 14.70 -4.85
N SER A 139 22.65 13.85 -4.27
CA SER A 139 21.38 14.28 -3.69
C SER A 139 21.07 13.56 -2.39
N ILE A 140 20.39 14.26 -1.49
CA ILE A 140 19.97 13.77 -0.17
C ILE A 140 18.45 13.89 -0.09
N THR A 141 17.78 12.82 0.33
CA THR A 141 16.32 12.73 0.39
C THR A 141 15.90 12.23 1.78
N PRO A 142 15.71 13.13 2.76
CA PRO A 142 14.95 12.78 3.96
C PRO A 142 13.49 12.45 3.60
N ALA A 143 12.96 11.46 4.32
CA ALA A 143 11.56 11.07 4.25
C ALA A 143 11.06 10.69 5.65
N ILE A 144 9.77 10.95 5.89
CA ILE A 144 9.03 10.47 7.05
C ILE A 144 7.83 9.67 6.56
N PHE A 145 7.46 8.66 7.31
CA PHE A 145 6.33 7.81 6.99
C PHE A 145 5.53 7.44 8.24
N TYR A 146 4.25 7.20 8.03
CA TYR A 146 3.30 6.78 9.03
C TYR A 146 2.47 5.61 8.50
N LEU A 147 2.36 4.55 9.28
CA LEU A 147 1.54 3.39 9.00
C LEU A 147 0.54 3.22 10.14
N SER A 148 -0.76 3.29 9.86
CA SER A 148 -1.77 2.87 10.81
C SER A 148 -2.14 1.42 10.58
N ARG A 149 -2.30 0.67 11.68
CA ARG A 149 -2.69 -0.75 11.69
C ARG A 149 -1.97 -1.53 10.57
N PRO A 150 -0.62 -1.65 10.59
CA PRO A 150 0.12 -2.28 9.49
C PRO A 150 -0.26 -3.75 9.27
N TYR A 151 -0.87 -4.39 10.28
CA TYR A 151 -1.43 -5.74 10.22
C TYR A 151 -2.88 -5.79 9.69
N GLY A 152 -3.51 -4.65 9.42
CA GLY A 152 -4.84 -4.56 8.82
C GLY A 152 -5.89 -5.38 9.56
N GLN A 153 -6.55 -6.27 8.81
CA GLN A 153 -7.53 -7.26 9.28
C GLN A 153 -7.01 -8.15 10.44
N PHE A 154 -5.70 -8.34 10.56
CA PHE A 154 -5.09 -9.18 11.61
C PHE A 154 -4.75 -8.42 12.89
N THR A 155 -5.02 -7.10 12.93
CA THR A 155 -4.89 -6.32 14.16
C THR A 155 -5.93 -6.79 15.19
N GLN A 156 -5.52 -7.00 16.44
CA GLN A 156 -6.44 -7.47 17.48
C GLN A 156 -7.65 -6.52 17.63
N PRO A 157 -8.87 -7.05 17.85
CA PRO A 157 -10.05 -6.23 18.05
C PRO A 157 -9.87 -5.25 19.21
N GLY A 158 -10.22 -3.98 18.99
CA GLY A 158 -10.10 -2.93 20.00
C GLY A 158 -8.68 -2.37 20.20
N GLN A 159 -7.69 -2.85 19.45
CA GLN A 159 -6.32 -2.34 19.50
C GLN A 159 -5.98 -1.49 18.27
N SER A 160 -5.02 -0.57 18.45
CA SER A 160 -4.40 0.19 17.37
C SER A 160 -2.88 0.08 17.46
N ASN A 161 -2.26 -0.54 16.45
CA ASN A 161 -0.81 -0.54 16.29
C ASN A 161 -0.46 0.45 15.20
N ASN A 162 0.36 1.45 15.50
CA ASN A 162 0.80 2.45 14.52
C ASN A 162 2.33 2.49 14.49
N VAL A 163 2.89 2.78 13.32
CA VAL A 163 4.33 2.94 13.14
C VAL A 163 4.57 4.33 12.57
N PHE A 164 5.43 5.11 13.22
CA PHE A 164 5.96 6.35 12.68
C PHE A 164 7.46 6.22 12.57
N GLY A 165 8.03 6.61 11.44
CA GLY A 165 9.45 6.47 11.18
C GLY A 165 9.97 7.47 10.17
N GLY A 166 11.29 7.51 10.05
CA GLY A 166 11.97 8.34 9.07
C GLY A 166 13.17 7.61 8.49
N LEU A 167 13.57 8.02 7.29
CA LEU A 167 14.75 7.54 6.61
C LEU A 167 15.42 8.69 5.86
N VAL A 168 16.70 8.50 5.54
CA VAL A 168 17.43 9.40 4.65
C VAL A 168 18.06 8.57 3.55
N GLN A 169 17.75 8.91 2.30
CA GLN A 169 18.39 8.33 1.14
C GLN A 169 19.42 9.31 0.57
N THR A 170 20.68 8.86 0.46
CA THR A 170 21.72 9.60 -0.24
C THR A 170 22.02 8.89 -1.56
N GLN A 171 22.01 9.64 -2.68
CA GLN A 171 22.32 9.13 -4.00
C GLN A 171 23.57 9.81 -4.56
N PHE A 172 24.53 9.00 -5.00
CA PHE A 172 25.72 9.41 -5.74
C PHE A 172 25.64 8.89 -7.18
N ARG A 173 26.09 9.70 -8.14
CA ARG A 173 26.21 9.34 -9.55
C ARG A 173 27.66 9.58 -9.97
N PHE A 174 28.29 8.58 -10.58
CA PHE A 174 29.68 8.62 -11.03
C PHE A 174 29.72 8.60 -12.55
#